data_AF-C5LF10-F1
#
_entry.id   AF-C5LF10-F1
#
_cell.length_a   1.000
_cell.length_b   1.000
_cell.length_c   1.000
_cell.angle_alpha   90.00
_cell.angle_beta   90.00
_cell.angle_gamma   90.00
#
_symmetry.space_group_name_H-M   'P 1'
#
loop_
_entity.id
_entity.type
_entity.pdbx_description
1 polymer ?
#
loop_
_entity_poly.entity_id
_entity_poly.type
_entity_poly.pdbx_seq_one_letter_code
_entity_poly.pdbx_strand_id
1 'polypeptide(L)'
;IPGVTKCYMKQDNKVQYGNDVGTFARSREWVLDTDGCNLEQVLTMEAVDSTLTSSNDIVEILNVLGIEACRKALLNELRQVISFDGS
;
A
#
# COMPACT_ATOMS: atom_id res chain seq x y z
N ILE A 1 -16.01 3.98 -7.33
CA ILE A 1 -15.77 4.70 -6.06
C ILE A 1 -15.54 6.16 -6.43
N PRO A 2 -16.27 7.14 -5.86
CA PRO A 2 -16.01 8.56 -6.10
C PRO A 2 -14.57 8.90 -5.75
N GLY A 3 -13.90 9.74 -6.55
CA GLY A 3 -12.49 10.10 -6.32
C GLY A 3 -11.47 9.15 -6.94
N VAL A 4 -11.84 7.90 -7.25
CA VAL A 4 -10.98 6.96 -8.01
C VAL A 4 -11.39 6.96 -9.48
N THR A 5 -10.49 7.37 -10.37
CA THR A 5 -10.79 7.59 -11.80
C THR A 5 -10.29 6.48 -12.71
N LYS A 6 -9.08 5.97 -12.45
CA LYS A 6 -8.45 4.89 -13.22
C LYS A 6 -7.74 3.93 -12.29
N CYS A 7 -7.59 2.68 -12.73
CA CYS A 7 -6.79 1.68 -12.03
C CYS A 7 -5.83 1.01 -13.01
N TYR A 8 -4.62 0.73 -12.55
CA TYR A 8 -3.58 0.05 -13.28
C TYR A 8 -3.18 -1.20 -12.52
N MET A 9 -2.92 -2.28 -13.24
CA MET A 9 -2.54 -3.56 -12.63
C MET A 9 -1.04 -3.77 -12.79
N LYS A 10 -0.35 -4.06 -11.69
CA LYS A 10 1.08 -4.39 -11.68
C LYS A 10 1.34 -5.69 -10.94
N GLN A 11 2.43 -6.38 -11.27
CA GLN A 11 2.94 -7.49 -10.47
C GLN A 11 3.97 -6.96 -9.49
N ASP A 12 3.78 -7.24 -8.21
CA ASP A 12 4.78 -6.96 -7.17
C ASP A 12 5.39 -8.25 -6.62
N ASN A 13 6.67 -8.20 -6.26
CA ASN A 13 7.40 -9.35 -5.71
C ASN A 13 7.28 -9.32 -4.19
N LYS A 14 6.61 -10.31 -3.62
CA LYS A 14 6.46 -10.47 -2.17
C LYS A 14 7.30 -11.61 -1.65
N VAL A 15 8.11 -11.31 -0.64
CA VAL A 15 8.81 -12.33 0.15
C VAL A 15 7.85 -12.84 1.21
N GLN A 16 7.53 -14.13 1.16
CA GLN A 16 6.66 -14.80 2.12
C GLN A 16 7.46 -15.84 2.90
N TYR A 17 7.03 -16.13 4.12
CA TYR A 17 7.59 -17.26 4.86
C TYR A 17 7.15 -18.56 4.17
N GLY A 18 8.11 -19.42 3.86
CA GLY A 18 7.84 -20.69 3.22
C GLY A 18 7.16 -21.66 4.19
N ASN A 19 6.44 -22.64 3.63
CA ASN A 19 5.80 -23.69 4.42
C ASN A 19 6.84 -24.62 5.08
N ASP A 20 8.08 -24.63 4.56
CA ASP A 20 9.21 -25.33 5.15
C ASP A 20 9.92 -24.44 6.17
N VAL A 21 10.16 -25.00 7.36
CA VAL A 21 10.74 -24.29 8.52
C VAL A 21 12.04 -23.57 8.13
N GLY A 22 12.05 -22.25 8.30
CA GLY A 22 13.22 -21.40 8.08
C GLY A 22 13.46 -20.95 6.65
N THR A 23 12.55 -21.23 5.72
CA THR A 23 12.69 -20.81 4.32
C THR A 23 11.90 -19.54 4.00
N PHE A 24 12.42 -18.73 3.08
CA PHE A 24 11.71 -17.60 2.50
C PHE A 24 11.40 -17.91 1.04
N ALA A 25 10.13 -17.86 0.66
CA ALA A 25 9.69 -18.02 -0.71
C ALA A 25 9.42 -16.66 -1.35
N ARG A 26 9.81 -16.48 -2.62
CA ARG A 26 9.40 -15.31 -3.40
C ARG A 26 8.15 -15.68 -4.18
N SER A 27 7.11 -14.87 -4.01
CA SER A 27 5.85 -14.95 -4.74
C SER A 27 5.64 -13.67 -5.52
N ARG A 28 4.81 -13.73 -6.57
CA ARG A 28 4.32 -12.53 -7.26
C ARG A 28 2.87 -12.35 -6.92
N GLU A 29 2.49 -11.16 -6.50
CA GLU A 29 1.10 -10.78 -6.28
C GLU A 29 0.70 -9.68 -7.24
N TRP A 30 -0.59 -9.67 -7.58
CA TRP A 30 -1.15 -8.61 -8.41
C TRP A 30 -1.62 -7.48 -7.50
N VAL A 31 -1.18 -6.26 -7.81
CA VAL A 31 -1.53 -5.04 -7.08
C VAL A 31 -2.23 -4.10 -8.04
N LEU A 32 -3.20 -3.35 -7.51
CA LEU A 32 -3.92 -2.31 -8.24
C LEU A 32 -3.44 -0.94 -7.76
N ASP A 33 -2.88 -0.16 -8.67
CA ASP A 33 -2.56 1.25 -8.43
C ASP A 33 -3.71 2.11 -8.96
N THR A 34 -4.20 3.07 -8.16
CA THR A 34 -5.31 3.93 -8.51
C THR A 34 -4.87 5.35 -8.86
N ASP A 35 -5.55 5.96 -9.82
CA ASP A 35 -5.48 7.40 -10.11
C ASP A 35 -6.62 8.11 -9.35
N GLY A 36 -6.24 8.88 -8.35
CA GLY A 36 -7.11 9.42 -7.31
C GLY A 36 -7.27 8.50 -6.10
N CYS A 37 -7.82 9.05 -5.01
CA CYS A 37 -7.90 8.41 -3.70
C CYS A 37 -9.30 8.51 -3.09
N ASN A 38 -9.69 7.45 -2.38
CA ASN A 38 -10.85 7.38 -1.49
C ASN A 38 -10.73 6.12 -0.62
N LEU A 39 -9.72 6.12 0.24
CA LEU A 39 -9.28 5.01 1.08
C LEU A 39 -10.41 4.52 1.99
N GLU A 40 -11.23 5.42 2.54
CA GLU A 40 -12.37 5.06 3.38
C GLU A 40 -13.30 4.06 2.68
N GLN A 41 -13.72 4.36 1.45
CA GLN A 41 -14.60 3.47 0.70
C GLN A 41 -13.87 2.23 0.18
N VAL A 42 -12.63 2.38 -0.28
CA VAL A 42 -11.83 1.25 -0.80
C VAL A 42 -11.65 0.17 0.27
N LEU A 43 -11.41 0.55 1.53
CA LEU A 43 -11.22 -0.39 2.63
C LEU A 43 -12.49 -1.19 3.00
N THR A 44 -13.67 -0.73 2.59
CA THR A 44 -14.93 -1.46 2.83
C THR A 44 -15.22 -2.57 1.81
N MET A 45 -14.42 -2.65 0.75
CA MET A 45 -14.63 -3.63 -0.31
C MET A 45 -14.15 -5.02 0.11
N GLU A 46 -15.02 -6.03 -0.01
CA GLU A 46 -14.69 -7.43 0.33
C GLU A 46 -13.55 -8.00 -0.52
N ALA A 47 -13.41 -7.54 -1.76
CA ALA A 47 -12.34 -7.98 -2.68
C ALA A 47 -10.98 -7.30 -2.41
N VAL A 48 -10.89 -6.39 -1.42
CA VAL A 48 -9.69 -5.64 -1.09
C VAL A 48 -9.13 -6.10 0.24
N ASP A 49 -7.83 -6.36 0.29
CA ASP A 49 -7.14 -6.62 1.55
C ASP A 49 -6.86 -5.29 2.27
N SER A 50 -7.69 -4.99 3.27
CA SER A 50 -7.61 -3.77 4.07
C SER A 50 -6.33 -3.67 4.91
N THR A 51 -5.60 -4.77 5.12
CA THR A 51 -4.37 -4.78 5.92
C THR A 51 -3.14 -4.38 5.11
N LEU A 52 -3.21 -4.53 3.78
CA LEU A 52 -2.12 -4.24 2.85
C LEU A 52 -2.37 -2.99 2.00
N THR A 53 -3.60 -2.50 1.96
CA THR A 53 -3.96 -1.29 1.20
C THR A 53 -3.29 -0.05 1.79
N SER A 54 -2.67 0.75 0.93
CA SER A 54 -2.04 2.03 1.29
C SER A 54 -2.50 3.16 0.37
N SER A 55 -2.27 4.39 0.82
CA SER A 55 -2.47 5.62 0.06
C SER A 55 -1.21 6.47 0.18
N ASN A 56 -0.92 7.27 -0.83
CA ASN A 56 0.13 8.28 -0.78
C ASN A 56 -0.38 9.64 -0.27
N ASP A 57 -1.70 9.79 -0.06
CA ASP A 57 -2.28 10.97 0.58
C ASP A 57 -2.23 10.85 2.11
N ILE A 58 -1.32 11.62 2.72
CA ILE A 58 -1.09 11.62 4.16
C ILE A 58 -2.30 12.15 4.94
N VAL A 59 -3.04 13.11 4.38
CA VAL A 59 -4.22 13.71 5.04
C VAL A 59 -5.34 12.68 5.09
N GLU A 60 -5.54 11.95 4.01
CA GLU A 60 -6.50 10.84 3.96
C GLU A 60 -6.15 9.73 4.96
N ILE A 61 -4.89 9.30 5.01
CA ILE A 61 -4.43 8.29 5.98
C ILE A 61 -4.67 8.76 7.42
N LEU A 62 -4.39 10.03 7.73
CA LEU A 62 -4.65 10.59 9.06
C LEU A 62 -6.13 10.52 9.42
N ASN A 63 -7.01 10.88 8.49
CA ASN A 63 -8.46 10.89 8.73
C ASN A 63 -9.06 9.49 8.86
N VAL A 64 -8.56 8.50 8.10
CA VAL A 64 -9.11 7.14 8.05
C VAL A 64 -8.45 6.20 9.06
N LEU A 65 -7.13 6.23 9.19
CA LEU A 65 -6.33 5.28 10.00
C LEU A 65 -5.75 5.89 11.28
N GLY A 66 -5.70 7.23 11.39
CA GLY A 66 -5.23 7.94 12.59
C GLY A 66 -3.76 8.33 12.59
N ILE A 67 -3.32 8.95 13.70
CA ILE A 67 -2.03 9.66 13.78
C ILE A 67 -0.80 8.76 13.66
N GLU A 68 -0.84 7.54 14.21
CA GLU A 68 0.31 6.61 14.12
C GLU A 68 0.50 6.05 12.71
N ALA A 69 -0.60 5.81 11.98
CA ALA A 69 -0.54 5.42 10.58
C ALA A 69 0.04 6.55 9.73
N CYS A 70 -0.38 7.79 9.96
CA CYS A 70 0.17 8.99 9.33
C CYS A 70 1.68 9.15 9.60
N ARG A 71 2.12 8.97 10.86
CA ARG A 71 3.55 9.02 11.21
C ARG A 71 4.37 7.98 10.44
N LYS A 72 3.86 6.74 10.31
CA LYS A 72 4.53 5.68 9.55
C LYS A 72 4.53 5.97 8.04
N ALA A 73 3.42 6.46 7.49
CA ALA A 73 3.30 6.83 6.09
C ALA A 73 4.29 7.94 5.71
N LEU A 74 4.38 9.01 6.50
CA LEU A 74 5.35 10.08 6.32
C LEU A 74 6.79 9.57 6.28
N LEU A 75 7.16 8.68 7.20
CA LEU A 75 8.49 8.09 7.24
C LEU A 75 8.78 7.26 5.97
N ASN A 76 7.78 6.52 5.48
CA ASN A 76 7.93 5.72 4.27
C ASN A 76 8.10 6.61 3.02
N GLU A 77 7.27 7.65 2.87
CA GLU A 77 7.36 8.60 1.76
C GLU A 77 8.73 9.32 1.73
N LEU A 78 9.20 9.79 2.89
CA LEU A 78 10.53 10.42 3.00
C LEU A 78 11.64 9.46 2.60
N ARG A 79 11.60 8.21 3.07
CA ARG A 79 12.59 7.19 2.70
C ARG A 79 12.54 6.87 1.21
N GLN A 80 11.35 6.79 0.62
CA GLN A 80 11.18 6.53 -0.80
C GLN A 80 11.82 7.64 -1.63
N VAL A 81 11.62 8.91 -1.26
CA VAL A 81 12.26 10.05 -1.95
C VAL A 81 13.78 10.03 -1.81
N ILE A 82 14.31 9.76 -0.61
CA ILE A 82 15.77 9.75 -0.38
C ILE A 82 16.46 8.58 -1.09
N SER A 83 15.87 7.37 -0.99
CA SER A 83 16.45 6.17 -1.58
C SER A 83 16.32 6.10 -3.10
N PHE A 84 15.39 6.87 -3.69
CA PHE A 84 15.19 6.91 -5.14
C PHE A 84 16.43 7.38 -5.90
N ASP A 85 17.19 8.33 -5.34
CA ASP A 85 18.43 8.86 -5.95
C ASP A 85 19.71 8.14 -5.46
N GLY A 86 19.57 7.04 -4.72
CA GLY A 86 20.69 6.18 -4.33
C GLY A 86 21.63 6.75 -3.25
N SER A 87 21.15 7.67 -2.40
CA SER A 87 21.88 8.13 -1.21
C SER A 87 21.88 7.12 -0.06
#